data_AF-A0A1H2V2N5-F1
#
_entry.id   AF-A0A1H2V2N5-F1
#
_cell.length_a   1.000
_cell.length_b   1.000
_cell.length_c   1.000
_cell.angle_alpha   90.00
_cell.angle_beta   90.00
_cell.angle_gamma   90.00
#
_symmetry.space_group_name_H-M   'P 1'
#
loop_
_entity.id
_entity.type
_entity.pdbx_description
1 polymer ?
#
loop_
_entity_poly.entity_id
_entity_poly.type
_entity_poly.pdbx_seq_one_letter_code
_entity_poly.pdbx_strand_id
1 'polypeptide(L)'
;MWQARAVRDSSMAIRDKIGRGSGSFIKEALVQWTSAAGRRVRGFYRLLPLGETRRGRIKAVVNAIWLPLSKLFCSGDPKWSQVLPDWHSDWSSLFPPIETADRRILVIDWKAPTPDRDSGSFRMRMILDLMAEAGWAIDFIGDRPAESLSYETSLKERGIRVIVGQESALKHLIRHGGSYQTVWISRPEIAERYLPMVRSLIVQARVIYDTVDLHWIRLRRGIPFSDKPEKVRRDAERYREIELCNARCADLTIAISDDEKSALLNEVPGLAVAVLPNIHTIFPYVEAVLARSDLFFIGSFNHPPNVDAVFYFVREIFPLILERVPDVRFHIAGSDMPYSVRALKSKRINPLGYVRDVTPWFQRARVFVAPLRHGAGMKGKVGQSLAFGLPVVTTSVGAEGMGLVHEIDALIAEDAGGFAEAVIRLYSDDTLWQRISCGGQDLMRQHFSKEAVGRVLTPVLCSNH
;
A
#
# COMPACT_ATOMS: atom_id res chain seq x y z
N MET A 1 21.57 0.05 -9.66
CA MET A 1 21.97 0.12 -11.10
C MET A 1 22.87 -1.03 -11.57
N TRP A 2 24.00 -1.34 -10.91
CA TRP A 2 24.93 -2.39 -11.39
C TRP A 2 24.41 -3.83 -11.34
N GLN A 3 23.49 -4.17 -10.42
CA GLN A 3 23.04 -5.56 -10.22
C GLN A 3 21.88 -5.99 -11.13
N ALA A 4 20.94 -5.09 -11.44
CA ALA A 4 19.89 -5.34 -12.45
C ALA A 4 20.47 -5.38 -13.87
N ARG A 5 21.47 -4.54 -14.15
CA ARG A 5 22.21 -4.52 -15.42
C ARG A 5 23.01 -5.80 -15.65
N ALA A 6 23.65 -6.34 -14.61
CA ALA A 6 24.37 -7.62 -14.69
C ALA A 6 23.47 -8.82 -15.05
N VAL A 7 22.21 -8.83 -14.61
CA VAL A 7 21.22 -9.86 -15.00
C VAL A 7 20.80 -9.68 -16.47
N ARG A 8 20.65 -8.44 -16.93
CA ARG A 8 20.30 -8.09 -18.32
C ARG A 8 21.44 -8.43 -19.29
N ASP A 9 22.66 -8.03 -18.99
CA ASP A 9 23.86 -8.24 -19.82
C ASP A 9 24.25 -9.73 -19.89
N SER A 10 24.08 -10.47 -18.79
CA SER A 10 24.29 -11.92 -18.76
C SER A 10 23.28 -12.69 -19.62
N SER A 11 22.06 -12.15 -19.77
CA SER A 11 21.01 -12.77 -20.58
C SER A 11 21.27 -12.55 -22.09
N MET A 12 21.84 -11.38 -22.46
CA MET A 12 22.31 -11.12 -23.83
C MET A 12 23.52 -11.98 -24.21
N ALA A 13 24.52 -12.13 -23.33
CA ALA A 13 25.70 -12.95 -23.60
C ALA A 13 25.39 -14.46 -23.77
N ILE A 14 24.26 -14.92 -23.22
CA ILE A 14 23.78 -16.30 -23.36
C ILE A 14 23.03 -16.49 -24.70
N ARG A 15 22.29 -15.46 -25.17
CA ARG A 15 21.69 -15.44 -26.52
C ARG A 15 22.73 -15.68 -27.61
N ASP A 16 23.89 -15.02 -27.52
CA ASP A 16 24.99 -15.17 -28.50
C ASP A 16 25.66 -16.56 -28.46
N LYS A 17 25.72 -17.21 -27.30
CA LYS A 17 26.33 -18.54 -27.16
C LYS A 17 25.42 -19.69 -27.60
N ILE A 18 24.10 -19.53 -27.56
CA ILE A 18 23.12 -20.59 -27.84
C ILE A 18 22.75 -20.69 -29.34
N GLY A 19 23.07 -19.68 -30.16
CA GLY A 19 22.85 -19.70 -31.61
C GLY A 19 23.60 -20.80 -32.40
N ARG A 20 24.27 -21.75 -31.74
CA ARG A 20 25.11 -22.79 -32.36
C ARG A 20 24.72 -24.22 -31.89
N GLY A 21 23.51 -24.66 -32.24
CA GLY A 21 23.18 -26.06 -32.62
C GLY A 21 23.17 -27.22 -31.60
N SER A 22 22.12 -28.05 -31.73
CA SER A 22 21.90 -29.45 -31.30
C SER A 22 21.24 -29.75 -29.93
N GLY A 23 20.20 -30.60 -29.97
CA GLY A 23 19.23 -30.84 -28.90
C GLY A 23 19.72 -31.59 -27.64
N SER A 24 20.84 -32.31 -27.67
CA SER A 24 21.41 -32.90 -26.44
C SER A 24 22.18 -31.85 -25.62
N PHE A 25 22.82 -30.90 -26.31
CA PHE A 25 23.50 -29.75 -25.70
C PHE A 25 22.52 -28.82 -24.99
N ILE A 26 21.27 -28.77 -25.44
CA ILE A 26 20.20 -27.93 -24.88
C ILE A 26 19.67 -28.50 -23.55
N LYS A 27 19.58 -29.83 -23.40
CA LYS A 27 19.23 -30.46 -22.11
C LYS A 27 20.31 -30.20 -21.06
N GLU A 28 21.58 -30.31 -21.45
CA GLU A 28 22.71 -29.95 -20.59
C GLU A 28 22.81 -28.45 -20.34
N ALA A 29 22.52 -27.60 -21.33
CA ALA A 29 22.53 -26.14 -21.19
C ALA A 29 21.34 -25.63 -20.36
N LEU A 30 20.15 -26.25 -20.45
CA LEU A 30 19.04 -26.01 -19.54
C LEU A 30 19.38 -26.53 -18.15
N VAL A 31 19.88 -27.75 -17.97
CA VAL A 31 20.33 -28.24 -16.65
C VAL A 31 21.46 -27.35 -16.07
N GLN A 32 22.37 -26.85 -16.91
CA GLN A 32 23.43 -25.93 -16.49
C GLN A 32 22.92 -24.52 -16.26
N TRP A 33 21.95 -24.00 -17.04
CA TRP A 33 21.30 -22.70 -16.85
C TRP A 33 20.40 -22.73 -15.63
N THR A 34 19.65 -23.80 -15.42
CA THR A 34 18.82 -24.01 -14.23
C THR A 34 19.68 -24.15 -12.98
N SER A 35 20.81 -24.85 -13.09
CA SER A 35 21.81 -24.92 -12.04
C SER A 35 22.59 -23.62 -11.87
N ALA A 36 22.85 -22.83 -12.92
CA ALA A 36 23.62 -21.58 -12.89
C ALA A 36 22.75 -20.39 -12.46
N ALA A 37 21.52 -20.26 -12.93
CA ALA A 37 20.50 -19.34 -12.44
C ALA A 37 20.11 -19.73 -11.01
N GLY A 38 19.89 -21.00 -10.70
CA GLY A 38 19.76 -21.46 -9.32
C GLY A 38 20.99 -21.17 -8.46
N ARG A 39 22.22 -21.32 -8.97
CA ARG A 39 23.48 -20.95 -8.25
C ARG A 39 23.68 -19.43 -8.15
N ARG A 40 23.23 -18.64 -9.12
CA ARG A 40 23.31 -17.17 -9.15
C ARG A 40 22.22 -16.52 -8.32
N VAL A 41 21.00 -17.07 -8.31
CA VAL A 41 19.93 -16.70 -7.39
C VAL A 41 20.34 -17.10 -5.97
N ARG A 42 20.84 -18.33 -5.75
CA ARG A 42 21.48 -18.71 -4.47
C ARG A 42 22.69 -17.84 -4.11
N GLY A 43 23.46 -17.37 -5.10
CA GLY A 43 24.60 -16.46 -4.93
C GLY A 43 24.17 -15.03 -4.60
N PHE A 44 23.13 -14.53 -5.26
CA PHE A 44 22.47 -13.25 -5.02
C PHE A 44 21.90 -13.21 -3.59
N TYR A 45 21.23 -14.27 -3.15
CA TYR A 45 20.74 -14.40 -1.77
C TYR A 45 21.83 -14.60 -0.71
N ARG A 46 23.00 -15.15 -1.07
CA ARG A 46 24.16 -15.22 -0.17
C ARG A 46 24.81 -13.85 0.06
N LEU A 47 24.71 -12.95 -0.92
CA LEU A 47 25.19 -11.58 -0.84
C LEU A 47 24.21 -10.62 -0.15
N LEU A 48 22.95 -11.05 0.05
CA LEU A 48 21.97 -10.31 0.84
C LEU A 48 22.24 -10.49 2.36
N PRO A 49 22.09 -9.41 3.18
CA PRO A 49 22.41 -9.42 4.60
C PRO A 49 21.27 -10.09 5.40
N LEU A 50 21.01 -11.37 5.12
CA LEU A 50 19.92 -12.16 5.70
C LEU A 50 20.48 -13.21 6.67
N GLY A 51 19.82 -13.41 7.81
CA GLY A 51 20.16 -14.49 8.75
C GLY A 51 19.98 -15.91 8.17
N GLU A 52 20.71 -16.89 8.70
CA GLU A 52 20.77 -18.26 8.16
C GLU A 52 19.40 -18.94 8.00
N THR A 53 18.49 -18.75 8.94
CA THR A 53 17.14 -19.32 8.90
C THR A 53 16.31 -18.80 7.73
N ARG A 54 16.45 -17.51 7.37
CA ARG A 54 15.75 -16.90 6.24
C ARG A 54 16.41 -17.22 4.90
N ARG A 55 17.74 -17.27 4.88
CA ARG A 55 18.47 -17.88 3.74
C ARG A 55 17.99 -19.30 3.49
N GLY A 56 17.73 -20.08 4.55
CA GLY A 56 17.14 -21.41 4.47
C GLY A 56 15.73 -21.43 3.87
N ARG A 57 14.86 -20.50 4.25
CA ARG A 57 13.48 -20.39 3.71
C ARG A 57 13.44 -19.90 2.27
N ILE A 58 14.24 -18.90 1.91
CA ILE A 58 14.34 -18.44 0.52
C ILE A 58 15.01 -19.51 -0.33
N LYS A 59 16.04 -20.19 0.18
CA LYS A 59 16.60 -21.39 -0.47
C LYS A 59 15.54 -22.47 -0.62
N ALA A 60 14.63 -22.65 0.35
CA ALA A 60 13.53 -23.60 0.26
C ALA A 60 12.45 -23.18 -0.73
N VAL A 61 12.11 -21.88 -0.83
CA VAL A 61 11.15 -21.33 -1.83
C VAL A 61 11.76 -21.36 -3.22
N VAL A 62 13.01 -20.90 -3.38
CA VAL A 62 13.79 -21.04 -4.59
C VAL A 62 13.85 -22.50 -4.96
N ASN A 63 14.24 -23.42 -4.08
CA ASN A 63 14.23 -24.86 -4.36
C ASN A 63 12.82 -25.41 -4.60
N ALA A 64 11.77 -24.91 -3.97
CA ALA A 64 10.38 -25.35 -4.16
C ALA A 64 9.73 -24.77 -5.43
N ILE A 65 10.35 -23.75 -6.04
CA ILE A 65 9.98 -23.22 -7.36
C ILE A 65 10.89 -23.86 -8.43
N TRP A 66 12.19 -23.97 -8.14
CA TRP A 66 13.24 -24.45 -9.04
C TRP A 66 13.35 -25.98 -9.15
N LEU A 67 13.18 -26.76 -8.09
CA LEU A 67 13.13 -28.23 -8.22
C LEU A 67 11.92 -28.65 -9.05
N PRO A 68 10.70 -28.12 -8.85
CA PRO A 68 9.61 -28.42 -9.76
C PRO A 68 9.81 -27.78 -11.13
N LEU A 69 10.39 -26.58 -11.31
CA LEU A 69 10.73 -26.06 -12.66
C LEU A 69 11.76 -26.94 -13.41
N SER A 70 12.82 -27.39 -12.73
CA SER A 70 13.84 -28.29 -13.31
C SER A 70 13.28 -29.70 -13.58
N LYS A 71 12.35 -30.18 -12.75
CA LYS A 71 11.55 -31.38 -13.05
C LYS A 71 10.52 -31.12 -14.17
N LEU A 72 9.90 -29.93 -14.25
CA LEU A 72 8.94 -29.49 -15.29
C LEU A 72 9.57 -29.54 -16.67
N PHE A 73 10.80 -29.05 -16.81
CA PHE A 73 11.53 -29.07 -18.09
C PHE A 73 12.12 -30.45 -18.43
N CYS A 74 12.21 -31.38 -17.45
CA CYS A 74 12.84 -32.68 -17.63
C CYS A 74 11.87 -33.89 -17.61
N SER A 75 10.64 -33.77 -17.10
CA SER A 75 9.80 -34.92 -16.76
C SER A 75 8.88 -35.43 -17.86
N GLY A 76 8.60 -34.66 -18.91
CA GLY A 76 7.64 -35.07 -19.94
C GLY A 76 6.21 -35.34 -19.39
N ASP A 77 5.87 -34.77 -18.24
CA ASP A 77 4.59 -35.00 -17.55
C ASP A 77 3.42 -34.35 -18.32
N PRO A 78 2.40 -35.12 -18.78
CA PRO A 78 1.29 -34.63 -19.61
C PRO A 78 0.43 -33.54 -18.96
N LYS A 79 0.48 -33.39 -17.63
CA LYS A 79 -0.27 -32.33 -16.92
C LYS A 79 0.29 -30.93 -17.15
N TRP A 80 1.58 -30.82 -17.49
CA TRP A 80 2.29 -29.55 -17.63
C TRP A 80 2.60 -29.17 -19.08
N SER A 81 2.49 -30.12 -20.03
CA SER A 81 2.56 -29.84 -21.48
C SER A 81 1.45 -28.90 -21.95
N GLN A 82 0.34 -28.78 -21.20
CA GLN A 82 -0.75 -27.82 -21.46
C GLN A 82 -0.53 -26.43 -20.84
N VAL A 83 0.55 -26.24 -20.06
CA VAL A 83 0.82 -24.99 -19.30
C VAL A 83 1.97 -24.20 -19.89
N LEU A 84 2.98 -24.89 -20.42
CA LEU A 84 4.07 -24.26 -21.15
C LEU A 84 3.56 -23.77 -22.52
N PRO A 85 4.00 -22.59 -23.01
CA PRO A 85 3.83 -22.24 -24.42
C PRO A 85 4.38 -23.35 -25.31
N ASP A 86 3.92 -23.45 -26.57
CA ASP A 86 4.47 -24.34 -27.59
C ASP A 86 5.96 -24.02 -27.82
N TRP A 87 6.80 -24.62 -26.98
CA TRP A 87 8.23 -24.38 -26.94
C TRP A 87 8.87 -25.17 -28.07
N HIS A 88 9.00 -24.53 -29.24
CA HIS A 88 9.66 -25.10 -30.41
C HIS A 88 11.14 -24.72 -30.49
N SER A 89 11.86 -24.73 -29.36
CA SER A 89 13.29 -24.37 -29.27
C SER A 89 13.64 -22.93 -29.69
N ASP A 90 12.67 -22.04 -29.78
CA ASP A 90 12.88 -20.60 -30.01
C ASP A 90 12.77 -19.82 -28.69
N TRP A 91 13.90 -19.32 -28.18
CA TRP A 91 13.98 -18.51 -26.95
C TRP A 91 13.15 -17.23 -27.01
N SER A 92 12.82 -16.74 -28.22
CA SER A 92 11.87 -15.63 -28.40
C SER A 92 10.46 -16.00 -27.92
N SER A 93 10.08 -17.28 -27.84
CA SER A 93 8.76 -17.69 -27.32
C SER A 93 8.66 -17.64 -25.77
N LEU A 94 9.79 -17.78 -25.05
CA LEU A 94 9.85 -17.61 -23.59
C LEU A 94 10.15 -16.17 -23.18
N PHE A 95 10.85 -15.44 -24.05
CA PHE A 95 11.17 -14.03 -23.89
C PHE A 95 10.74 -13.28 -25.16
N PRO A 96 9.43 -13.20 -25.44
CA PRO A 96 8.95 -12.47 -26.60
C PRO A 96 9.47 -11.04 -26.47
N PRO A 97 9.92 -10.43 -27.59
CA PRO A 97 10.10 -8.99 -27.59
C PRO A 97 8.79 -8.38 -27.07
N ILE A 98 8.86 -7.22 -26.43
CA ILE A 98 7.64 -6.49 -26.10
C ILE A 98 7.04 -6.03 -27.45
N GLU A 99 6.28 -6.91 -28.09
CA GLU A 99 5.69 -6.71 -29.43
C GLU A 99 4.27 -6.16 -29.33
N THR A 100 3.68 -6.09 -28.13
CA THR A 100 2.30 -5.64 -27.99
C THR A 100 2.22 -4.12 -28.12
N ALA A 101 1.43 -3.66 -29.10
CA ALA A 101 1.03 -2.26 -29.25
C ALA A 101 0.30 -1.70 -28.00
N ASP A 102 -0.28 -2.59 -27.17
CA ASP A 102 -1.02 -2.23 -25.97
C ASP A 102 -0.11 -2.23 -24.72
N ARG A 103 -0.15 -1.12 -23.96
CA ARG A 103 0.51 -0.98 -22.66
C ARG A 103 -0.20 -1.89 -21.64
N ARG A 104 0.45 -2.95 -21.17
CA ARG A 104 -0.08 -3.92 -20.20
C ARG A 104 0.72 -3.93 -18.90
N ILE A 105 -0.01 -3.82 -17.79
CA ILE A 105 0.54 -3.85 -16.42
C ILE A 105 -0.04 -5.03 -15.64
N LEU A 106 0.82 -5.70 -14.89
CA LEU A 106 0.41 -6.70 -13.91
C LEU A 106 0.41 -6.08 -12.52
N VAL A 107 -0.72 -6.14 -11.82
CA VAL A 107 -0.82 -5.72 -10.42
C VAL A 107 -0.98 -6.95 -9.53
N ILE A 108 -0.19 -7.04 -8.46
CA ILE A 108 -0.22 -8.16 -7.52
C ILE A 108 -0.45 -7.62 -6.10
N ASP A 109 -1.50 -8.09 -5.44
CA ASP A 109 -1.81 -7.79 -4.04
C ASP A 109 -2.28 -9.08 -3.32
N TRP A 110 -2.56 -8.99 -2.02
CA TRP A 110 -3.12 -10.08 -1.22
C TRP A 110 -4.44 -10.56 -1.84
N LYS A 111 -5.40 -9.66 -2.10
CA LYS A 111 -6.75 -9.97 -2.60
C LYS A 111 -7.29 -8.82 -3.44
N ALA A 112 -8.43 -9.01 -4.10
CA ALA A 112 -9.16 -7.90 -4.71
C ALA A 112 -9.43 -6.78 -3.67
N PRO A 113 -9.24 -5.50 -4.02
CA PRO A 113 -9.40 -4.41 -3.06
C PRO A 113 -10.81 -4.35 -2.48
N THR A 114 -10.92 -4.11 -1.17
CA THR A 114 -12.17 -3.88 -0.44
C THR A 114 -12.31 -2.39 -0.05
N PRO A 115 -12.61 -1.49 -1.01
CA PRO A 115 -12.48 -0.03 -0.83
C PRO A 115 -13.44 0.57 0.22
N ASP A 116 -14.46 -0.17 0.61
CA ASP A 116 -15.44 0.17 1.65
C ASP A 116 -15.01 -0.25 3.07
N ARG A 117 -13.87 -0.95 3.22
CA ARG A 117 -13.42 -1.51 4.51
C ARG A 117 -12.14 -0.90 5.05
N ASP A 118 -11.21 -0.51 4.18
CA ASP A 118 -9.93 0.06 4.57
C ASP A 118 -9.35 1.01 3.53
N SER A 119 -8.49 1.93 4.01
CA SER A 119 -7.89 3.00 3.20
C SER A 119 -6.88 2.49 2.18
N GLY A 120 -6.15 1.41 2.48
CA GLY A 120 -5.20 0.81 1.54
C GLY A 120 -5.91 0.21 0.33
N SER A 121 -7.02 -0.49 0.57
CA SER A 121 -7.90 -1.01 -0.49
C SER A 121 -8.55 0.12 -1.31
N PHE A 122 -8.99 1.21 -0.66
CA PHE A 122 -9.50 2.37 -1.38
C PHE A 122 -8.45 2.99 -2.30
N ARG A 123 -7.23 3.21 -1.78
CA ARG A 123 -6.09 3.71 -2.56
C ARG A 123 -5.76 2.79 -3.73
N MET A 124 -5.62 1.48 -3.50
CA MET A 124 -5.33 0.51 -4.58
C MET A 124 -6.42 0.56 -5.65
N ARG A 125 -7.69 0.66 -5.26
CA ARG A 125 -8.78 0.78 -6.22
C ARG A 125 -8.68 2.05 -7.07
N MET A 126 -8.35 3.19 -6.46
CA MET A 126 -8.15 4.44 -7.20
C MET A 126 -6.92 4.40 -8.12
N ILE A 127 -5.84 3.73 -7.70
CA ILE A 127 -4.65 3.50 -8.54
C ILE A 127 -5.02 2.67 -9.77
N LEU A 128 -5.81 1.60 -9.61
CA LEU A 128 -6.28 0.78 -10.73
C LEU A 128 -7.14 1.60 -11.71
N ASP A 129 -8.06 2.42 -11.19
CA ASP A 129 -8.89 3.30 -12.02
C ASP A 129 -8.02 4.31 -12.79
N LEU A 130 -7.01 4.91 -12.15
CA LEU A 130 -6.06 5.83 -12.81
C LEU A 130 -5.16 5.12 -13.85
N MET A 131 -4.74 3.89 -13.60
CA MET A 131 -3.99 3.08 -14.58
C MET A 131 -4.84 2.82 -15.82
N ALA A 132 -6.11 2.47 -15.66
CA ALA A 132 -7.03 2.25 -16.76
C ALA A 132 -7.30 3.53 -17.55
N GLU A 133 -7.50 4.67 -16.87
CA GLU A 133 -7.65 5.99 -17.49
C GLU A 133 -6.41 6.43 -18.26
N ALA A 134 -5.21 6.01 -17.81
CA ALA A 134 -3.96 6.21 -18.52
C ALA A 134 -3.75 5.24 -19.71
N GLY A 135 -4.76 4.42 -20.05
CA GLY A 135 -4.76 3.53 -21.20
C GLY A 135 -4.04 2.20 -20.99
N TRP A 136 -3.80 1.79 -19.74
CA TRP A 136 -3.19 0.49 -19.46
C TRP A 136 -4.22 -0.63 -19.45
N ALA A 137 -3.93 -1.72 -20.16
CA ALA A 137 -4.58 -3.00 -19.94
C ALA A 137 -4.07 -3.62 -18.64
N ILE A 138 -4.97 -3.99 -17.72
CA ILE A 138 -4.62 -4.43 -16.37
C ILE A 138 -4.97 -5.90 -16.18
N ASP A 139 -3.98 -6.68 -15.76
CA ASP A 139 -4.20 -7.98 -15.14
C ASP A 139 -3.91 -7.84 -13.63
N PHE A 140 -4.80 -8.37 -12.80
CA PHE A 140 -4.72 -8.31 -11.34
C PHE A 140 -4.62 -9.71 -10.75
N ILE A 141 -3.56 -9.98 -9.99
CA ILE A 141 -3.39 -11.19 -9.19
C ILE A 141 -3.76 -10.87 -7.74
N GLY A 142 -4.78 -11.56 -7.23
CA GLY A 142 -5.02 -11.70 -5.80
C GLY A 142 -4.42 -13.02 -5.30
N ASP A 143 -3.47 -12.95 -4.36
CA ASP A 143 -2.85 -14.12 -3.72
C ASP A 143 -3.88 -15.09 -3.09
N ARG A 144 -5.01 -14.57 -2.62
CA ARG A 144 -6.16 -15.32 -2.10
C ARG A 144 -7.49 -14.63 -2.47
N PRO A 145 -8.63 -15.35 -2.42
CA PRO A 145 -9.93 -14.74 -2.64
C PRO A 145 -10.24 -13.66 -1.61
N ALA A 146 -10.99 -12.64 -2.02
CA ALA A 146 -11.60 -11.68 -1.12
C ALA A 146 -12.73 -12.33 -0.31
N GLU A 147 -13.20 -11.63 0.72
CA GLU A 147 -14.29 -12.11 1.58
C GLU A 147 -15.63 -12.21 0.83
N SER A 148 -15.77 -11.51 -0.29
CA SER A 148 -16.95 -11.53 -1.15
C SER A 148 -16.54 -11.47 -2.61
N LEU A 149 -17.12 -12.35 -3.44
CA LEU A 149 -16.90 -12.39 -4.90
C LEU A 149 -17.28 -11.08 -5.61
N SER A 150 -18.08 -10.22 -4.95
CA SER A 150 -18.46 -8.91 -5.49
C SER A 150 -17.25 -8.02 -5.76
N TYR A 151 -16.16 -8.17 -5.00
CA TYR A 151 -14.94 -7.37 -5.18
C TYR A 151 -14.19 -7.80 -6.45
N GLU A 152 -14.02 -9.10 -6.70
CA GLU A 152 -13.43 -9.59 -7.95
C GLU A 152 -14.32 -9.25 -9.15
N THR A 153 -15.64 -9.38 -9.03
CA THR A 153 -16.59 -9.01 -10.10
C THR A 153 -16.49 -7.52 -10.43
N SER A 154 -16.38 -6.67 -9.41
CA SER A 154 -16.21 -5.22 -9.59
C SER A 154 -14.96 -4.88 -10.43
N LEU A 155 -13.85 -5.59 -10.25
CA LEU A 155 -12.67 -5.41 -11.09
C LEU A 155 -12.92 -5.90 -12.53
N LYS A 156 -13.57 -7.06 -12.71
CA LYS A 156 -13.89 -7.61 -14.04
C LYS A 156 -14.81 -6.69 -14.85
N GLU A 157 -15.81 -6.09 -14.21
CA GLU A 157 -16.71 -5.10 -14.82
C GLU A 157 -15.97 -3.86 -15.34
N ARG A 158 -14.76 -3.61 -14.85
CA ARG A 158 -13.86 -2.52 -15.31
C ARG A 158 -12.91 -2.97 -16.42
N GLY A 159 -13.10 -4.16 -16.97
CA GLY A 159 -12.20 -4.75 -17.96
C GLY A 159 -10.88 -5.26 -17.39
N ILE A 160 -10.74 -5.33 -16.06
CA ILE A 160 -9.54 -5.87 -15.41
C ILE A 160 -9.62 -7.40 -15.39
N ARG A 161 -8.60 -8.07 -15.93
CA ARG A 161 -8.51 -9.53 -15.83
C ARG A 161 -8.09 -9.91 -14.41
N VAL A 162 -8.91 -10.69 -13.70
CA VAL A 162 -8.63 -11.11 -12.32
C VAL A 162 -8.18 -12.57 -12.26
N ILE A 163 -7.03 -12.81 -11.64
CA ILE A 163 -6.44 -14.11 -11.36
C ILE A 163 -6.40 -14.28 -9.84
N VAL A 164 -6.94 -15.40 -9.33
CA VAL A 164 -7.03 -15.63 -7.88
C VAL A 164 -6.29 -16.91 -7.50
N GLY A 165 -5.46 -16.81 -6.47
CA GLY A 165 -4.73 -17.92 -5.88
C GLY A 165 -3.34 -18.12 -6.47
N GLN A 166 -2.42 -18.62 -5.63
CA GLN A 166 -1.00 -18.80 -5.96
C GLN A 166 -0.75 -19.72 -7.15
N GLU A 167 -1.50 -20.82 -7.28
CA GLU A 167 -1.32 -21.75 -8.40
C GLU A 167 -1.71 -21.10 -9.74
N SER A 168 -2.87 -20.44 -9.77
CA SER A 168 -3.34 -19.69 -10.93
C SER A 168 -2.38 -18.55 -11.28
N ALA A 169 -1.88 -17.84 -10.27
CA ALA A 169 -0.88 -16.80 -10.42
C ALA A 169 0.39 -17.35 -11.10
N LEU A 170 0.95 -18.46 -10.62
CA LEU A 170 2.14 -19.07 -11.21
C LEU A 170 1.90 -19.50 -12.68
N LYS A 171 0.79 -20.18 -12.97
CA LYS A 171 0.43 -20.57 -14.34
C LYS A 171 0.31 -19.35 -15.25
N HIS A 172 -0.26 -18.27 -14.74
CA HIS A 172 -0.42 -17.01 -15.46
C HIS A 172 0.91 -16.32 -15.73
N LEU A 173 1.80 -16.25 -14.73
CA LEU A 173 3.15 -15.72 -14.88
C LEU A 173 3.97 -16.49 -15.94
N ILE A 174 3.85 -17.82 -15.98
CA ILE A 174 4.54 -18.67 -16.96
C ILE A 174 4.02 -18.41 -18.38
N ARG A 175 2.70 -18.29 -18.57
CA ARG A 175 2.08 -18.16 -19.90
C ARG A 175 2.11 -16.74 -20.45
N HIS A 176 1.92 -15.75 -19.59
CA HIS A 176 1.67 -14.37 -19.98
C HIS A 176 2.73 -13.39 -19.48
N GLY A 177 3.71 -13.86 -18.69
CA GLY A 177 4.75 -13.02 -18.10
C GLY A 177 5.45 -12.13 -19.13
N GLY A 178 5.78 -12.68 -20.30
CA GLY A 178 6.46 -11.93 -21.36
C GLY A 178 5.71 -10.72 -21.92
N SER A 179 4.41 -10.58 -21.64
CA SER A 179 3.56 -9.50 -22.15
C SER A 179 3.52 -8.24 -21.28
N TYR A 180 4.09 -8.26 -20.07
CA TYR A 180 4.05 -7.12 -19.17
C TYR A 180 5.23 -6.20 -19.35
N GLN A 181 4.97 -4.89 -19.48
CA GLN A 181 6.03 -3.88 -19.41
C GLN A 181 6.32 -3.46 -17.97
N THR A 182 5.29 -3.50 -17.12
CA THR A 182 5.38 -3.11 -15.72
C THR A 182 4.68 -4.15 -14.84
N VAL A 183 5.28 -4.44 -13.69
CA VAL A 183 4.67 -5.24 -12.62
C VAL A 183 4.63 -4.39 -11.35
N TRP A 184 3.43 -4.15 -10.83
CA TRP A 184 3.19 -3.46 -9.56
C TRP A 184 2.90 -4.49 -8.47
N ILE A 185 3.75 -4.59 -7.46
CA ILE A 185 3.55 -5.51 -6.33
C ILE A 185 3.32 -4.70 -5.06
N SER A 186 2.18 -4.91 -4.43
CA SER A 186 1.71 -4.17 -3.26
C SER A 186 1.87 -5.00 -2.00
N ARG A 187 2.34 -4.37 -0.91
CA ARG A 187 2.55 -4.92 0.46
C ARG A 187 3.80 -5.80 0.62
N PRO A 188 4.46 -5.74 1.80
CA PRO A 188 5.72 -6.44 2.04
C PRO A 188 5.68 -7.96 1.85
N GLU A 189 4.67 -8.65 2.36
CA GLU A 189 4.63 -10.11 2.35
C GLU A 189 4.29 -10.66 0.96
N ILE A 190 3.52 -9.90 0.18
CA ILE A 190 3.21 -10.22 -1.21
C ILE A 190 4.44 -9.97 -2.07
N ALA A 191 5.14 -8.85 -1.87
CA ALA A 191 6.42 -8.60 -2.53
C ALA A 191 7.47 -9.67 -2.16
N GLU A 192 7.61 -10.05 -0.89
CA GLU A 192 8.52 -11.12 -0.45
C GLU A 192 8.27 -12.44 -1.20
N ARG A 193 6.99 -12.75 -1.46
CA ARG A 193 6.56 -13.97 -2.14
C ARG A 193 6.73 -13.91 -3.66
N TYR A 194 6.27 -12.83 -4.29
CA TYR A 194 6.14 -12.74 -5.75
C TYR A 194 7.37 -12.15 -6.44
N LEU A 195 8.18 -11.32 -5.78
CA LEU A 195 9.39 -10.74 -6.38
C LEU A 195 10.35 -11.80 -6.95
N PRO A 196 10.66 -12.93 -6.26
CA PRO A 196 11.53 -13.95 -6.82
C PRO A 196 10.97 -14.57 -8.11
N MET A 197 9.65 -14.78 -8.18
CA MET A 197 8.98 -15.33 -9.36
C MET A 197 8.97 -14.32 -10.51
N VAL A 198 8.56 -13.09 -10.23
CA VAL A 198 8.51 -12.00 -11.22
C VAL A 198 9.90 -11.74 -11.80
N ARG A 199 10.93 -11.62 -10.96
CA ARG A 199 12.31 -11.43 -11.42
C ARG A 199 12.88 -12.63 -12.19
N SER A 200 12.29 -13.81 -12.06
CA SER A 200 12.72 -15.01 -12.79
C SER A 200 11.96 -15.24 -14.10
N LEU A 201 10.68 -14.86 -14.16
CA LEU A 201 9.77 -15.16 -15.27
C LEU A 201 9.42 -13.94 -16.14
N ILE A 202 9.59 -12.73 -15.61
CA ILE A 202 9.22 -11.46 -16.24
C ILE A 202 10.46 -10.54 -16.25
N VAL A 203 11.53 -11.02 -16.90
CA VAL A 203 12.87 -10.41 -16.81
C VAL A 203 12.95 -9.02 -17.45
N GLN A 204 12.07 -8.71 -18.40
CA GLN A 204 12.03 -7.45 -19.13
C GLN A 204 11.20 -6.36 -18.45
N ALA A 205 10.29 -6.74 -17.54
CA ALA A 205 9.38 -5.77 -16.95
C ALA A 205 10.08 -4.93 -15.89
N ARG A 206 9.66 -3.67 -15.84
CA ARG A 206 9.94 -2.80 -14.70
C ARG A 206 9.11 -3.26 -13.50
N VAL A 207 9.77 -3.46 -12.37
CA VAL A 207 9.11 -3.89 -11.14
C VAL A 207 8.98 -2.72 -10.19
N ILE A 208 7.73 -2.37 -9.86
CA ILE A 208 7.38 -1.36 -8.87
C ILE A 208 6.94 -2.07 -7.59
N TYR A 209 7.58 -1.74 -6.47
CA TYR A 209 7.18 -2.21 -5.15
C TYR A 209 6.46 -1.09 -4.40
N ASP A 210 5.20 -1.30 -4.07
CA ASP A 210 4.40 -0.37 -3.28
C ASP A 210 4.34 -0.83 -1.82
N THR A 211 4.93 -0.01 -0.94
CA THR A 211 5.03 -0.35 0.48
C THR A 211 3.67 -0.30 1.16
N VAL A 212 2.73 0.49 0.64
CA VAL A 212 1.45 0.88 1.26
C VAL A 212 1.64 1.70 2.54
N ASP A 213 2.47 1.21 3.46
CA ASP A 213 3.04 1.93 4.60
C ASP A 213 4.29 1.18 5.09
N LEU A 214 5.22 1.89 5.73
CA LEU A 214 6.41 1.25 6.30
C LEU A 214 6.09 0.58 7.63
N HIS A 215 5.86 -0.74 7.58
CA HIS A 215 5.40 -1.55 8.70
C HIS A 215 6.38 -1.52 9.86
N TRP A 216 7.69 -1.52 9.61
CA TRP A 216 8.69 -1.46 10.68
C TRP A 216 8.61 -0.15 11.49
N ILE A 217 8.34 0.99 10.84
CA ILE A 217 8.21 2.28 11.52
C ILE A 217 6.95 2.27 12.38
N ARG A 218 5.83 1.82 11.79
CA ARG A 218 4.54 1.67 12.49
C ARG A 218 4.66 0.80 13.73
N LEU A 219 5.32 -0.35 13.62
CA LEU A 219 5.51 -1.28 14.73
C LEU A 219 6.47 -0.72 15.79
N ARG A 220 7.61 -0.12 15.39
CA ARG A 220 8.58 0.48 16.34
C ARG A 220 7.92 1.54 17.23
N ARG A 221 7.11 2.42 16.65
CA ARG A 221 6.40 3.47 17.40
C ARG A 221 5.27 2.94 18.29
N GLY A 222 4.75 1.76 17.99
CA GLY A 222 3.76 1.08 18.82
C GLY A 222 4.36 0.34 20.04
N ILE A 223 5.68 0.18 20.13
CA ILE A 223 6.34 -0.59 21.21
C ILE A 223 5.96 -0.09 22.61
N PRO A 224 6.01 1.22 22.92
CA PRO A 224 5.69 1.72 24.28
C PRO A 224 4.24 1.47 24.71
N PHE A 225 3.35 1.16 23.76
CA PHE A 225 1.90 1.03 23.97
C PHE A 225 1.42 -0.42 23.85
N SER A 226 2.34 -1.38 23.69
CA SER A 226 1.99 -2.79 23.52
C SER A 226 2.10 -3.56 24.82
N ASP A 227 1.14 -4.44 25.09
CA ASP A 227 1.23 -5.43 26.17
C ASP A 227 2.35 -6.47 25.94
N LYS A 228 2.92 -6.53 24.72
CA LYS A 228 3.96 -7.50 24.33
C LYS A 228 5.11 -6.81 23.56
N PRO A 229 5.86 -5.88 24.19
CA PRO A 229 6.83 -5.03 23.50
C PRO A 229 7.95 -5.82 22.80
N GLU A 230 8.43 -6.91 23.40
CA GLU A 230 9.46 -7.77 22.81
C GLU A 230 8.99 -8.54 21.57
N LYS A 231 7.69 -8.85 21.48
CA LYS A 231 7.11 -9.44 20.26
C LYS A 231 7.06 -8.38 19.17
N VAL A 232 6.53 -7.19 19.49
CA VAL A 232 6.42 -6.08 18.53
C VAL A 232 7.79 -5.65 18.01
N ARG A 233 8.83 -5.63 18.86
CA ARG A 233 10.20 -5.32 18.42
C ARG A 233 10.74 -6.35 17.42
N ARG A 234 10.50 -7.64 17.65
CA ARG A 234 10.89 -8.71 16.71
C ARG A 234 10.12 -8.62 15.40
N ASP A 235 8.82 -8.36 15.47
CA ASP A 235 7.98 -8.16 14.28
C ASP A 235 8.45 -6.93 13.50
N ALA A 236 8.76 -5.82 14.17
CA ALA A 236 9.28 -4.62 13.53
C ALA A 236 10.59 -4.87 12.78
N GLU A 237 11.56 -5.55 13.39
CA GLU A 237 12.82 -5.87 12.70
C GLU A 237 12.59 -6.82 11.53
N ARG A 238 11.64 -7.76 11.66
CA ARG A 238 11.26 -8.63 10.56
C ARG A 238 10.72 -7.87 9.36
N TYR A 239 9.81 -6.92 9.58
CA TYR A 239 9.26 -6.09 8.51
C TYR A 239 10.35 -5.20 7.90
N ARG A 240 11.25 -4.64 8.71
CA ARG A 240 12.40 -3.86 8.22
C ARG A 240 13.23 -4.67 7.24
N GLU A 241 13.60 -5.89 7.61
CA GLU A 241 14.36 -6.77 6.72
C GLU A 241 13.63 -7.06 5.40
N ILE A 242 12.33 -7.37 5.47
CA ILE A 242 11.52 -7.72 4.29
C ILE A 242 11.34 -6.51 3.38
N GLU A 243 10.89 -5.38 3.92
CA GLU A 243 10.60 -4.16 3.16
C GLU A 243 11.87 -3.62 2.50
N LEU A 244 13.02 -3.60 3.19
CA LEU A 244 14.30 -3.19 2.60
C LEU A 244 14.83 -4.20 1.57
N CYS A 245 14.58 -5.49 1.73
CA CYS A 245 14.94 -6.50 0.74
C CYS A 245 14.09 -6.33 -0.53
N ASN A 246 12.79 -6.13 -0.38
CA ASN A 246 11.87 -5.89 -1.48
C ASN A 246 12.23 -4.62 -2.25
N ALA A 247 12.50 -3.52 -1.53
CA ALA A 247 12.90 -2.25 -2.12
C ALA A 247 14.19 -2.37 -2.95
N ARG A 248 15.20 -3.11 -2.47
CA ARG A 248 16.43 -3.38 -3.22
C ARG A 248 16.22 -4.24 -4.46
N CYS A 249 15.21 -5.12 -4.44
CA CYS A 249 14.87 -6.01 -5.53
C CYS A 249 13.92 -5.38 -6.56
N ALA A 250 13.33 -4.22 -6.27
CA ALA A 250 12.47 -3.47 -7.17
C ALA A 250 13.27 -2.44 -8.01
N ASP A 251 12.73 -2.05 -9.16
CA ASP A 251 13.30 -0.97 -9.98
C ASP A 251 12.85 0.41 -9.47
N LEU A 252 11.69 0.47 -8.83
CA LEU A 252 11.17 1.63 -8.12
C LEU A 252 10.43 1.17 -6.87
N THR A 253 10.66 1.86 -5.75
CA THR A 253 9.83 1.73 -4.54
C THR A 253 8.88 2.91 -4.44
N ILE A 254 7.62 2.65 -4.12
CA ILE A 254 6.61 3.67 -3.84
C ILE A 254 6.45 3.77 -2.33
N ALA A 255 6.72 4.97 -1.81
CA ALA A 255 6.41 5.37 -0.44
C ALA A 255 5.12 6.21 -0.42
N ILE A 256 4.44 6.32 0.73
CA ILE A 256 3.21 7.13 0.82
C ILE A 256 3.44 8.58 1.29
N SER A 257 4.64 8.90 1.80
CA SER A 257 5.02 10.25 2.20
C SER A 257 6.50 10.52 1.99
N ASP A 258 6.89 11.80 2.03
CA ASP A 258 8.30 12.20 1.99
C ASP A 258 9.09 11.73 3.23
N ASP A 259 8.43 11.61 4.38
CA ASP A 259 9.03 11.05 5.60
C ASP A 259 9.41 9.57 5.40
N GLU A 260 8.53 8.78 4.77
CA GLU A 260 8.81 7.38 4.46
C GLU A 260 9.89 7.23 3.39
N LYS A 261 9.85 8.09 2.37
CA LYS A 261 10.92 8.15 1.36
C LYS A 261 12.26 8.45 2.02
N SER A 262 12.31 9.43 2.92
CA SER A 262 13.53 9.78 3.66
C SER A 262 14.00 8.62 4.53
N ALA A 263 13.08 7.93 5.22
CA ALA A 263 13.40 6.75 6.02
C ALA A 263 14.01 5.61 5.18
N LEU A 264 13.45 5.33 4.00
CA LEU A 264 13.99 4.35 3.06
C LEU A 264 15.39 4.73 2.57
N LEU A 265 15.61 6.00 2.21
CA LEU A 265 16.89 6.50 1.70
C LEU A 265 17.98 6.56 2.77
N ASN A 266 17.62 6.81 4.03
CA ASN A 266 18.55 6.72 5.17
C ASN A 266 19.02 5.28 5.40
N GLU A 267 18.13 4.30 5.22
CA GLU A 267 18.44 2.88 5.39
C GLU A 267 19.23 2.30 4.21
N VAL A 268 18.90 2.74 2.99
CA VAL A 268 19.52 2.27 1.76
C VAL A 268 19.71 3.45 0.80
N PRO A 269 20.86 4.16 0.93
CA PRO A 269 21.20 5.24 0.02
C PRO A 269 21.21 4.76 -1.43
N GLY A 270 20.59 5.52 -2.33
CA GLY A 270 20.54 5.22 -3.77
C GLY A 270 19.39 4.32 -4.22
N LEU A 271 18.42 3.99 -3.35
CA LEU A 271 17.14 3.45 -3.81
C LEU A 271 16.43 4.46 -4.73
N ALA A 272 15.83 3.96 -5.80
CA ALA A 272 14.83 4.72 -6.53
C ALA A 272 13.52 4.71 -5.73
N VAL A 273 13.13 5.87 -5.20
CA VAL A 273 11.91 6.02 -4.40
C VAL A 273 11.06 7.18 -4.93
N ALA A 274 9.81 6.90 -5.24
CA ALA A 274 8.79 7.91 -5.56
C ALA A 274 7.74 7.95 -4.44
N VAL A 275 7.12 9.11 -4.25
CA VAL A 275 6.02 9.27 -3.31
C VAL A 275 4.72 9.22 -4.08
N LEU A 276 3.82 8.32 -3.70
CA LEU A 276 2.45 8.28 -4.18
C LEU A 276 1.52 8.23 -2.97
N PRO A 277 0.90 9.36 -2.59
CA PRO A 277 0.17 9.47 -1.33
C PRO A 277 -1.17 8.72 -1.38
N ASN A 278 -1.96 8.83 -0.31
CA ASN A 278 -3.35 8.40 -0.35
C ASN A 278 -4.16 9.27 -1.32
N ILE A 279 -5.21 8.66 -1.88
CA ILE A 279 -6.15 9.32 -2.79
C ILE A 279 -7.46 9.51 -2.04
N HIS A 280 -8.04 10.70 -2.16
CA HIS A 280 -9.30 11.07 -1.54
C HIS A 280 -10.25 11.66 -2.58
N THR A 281 -11.53 11.30 -2.48
CA THR A 281 -12.61 11.97 -3.23
C THR A 281 -12.87 13.32 -2.61
N ILE A 282 -12.75 14.39 -3.39
CA ILE A 282 -13.02 15.76 -2.94
C ILE A 282 -14.51 16.07 -3.07
N PHE A 283 -15.13 16.59 -2.02
CA PHE A 283 -16.53 16.99 -2.04
C PHE A 283 -16.62 18.49 -2.32
N PRO A 284 -17.18 18.90 -3.47
CA PRO A 284 -17.15 20.30 -3.90
C PRO A 284 -18.06 21.20 -3.04
N TYR A 285 -19.11 20.63 -2.45
CA TYR A 285 -20.07 21.35 -1.63
C TYR A 285 -19.77 21.13 -0.15
N VAL A 286 -19.52 22.23 0.55
CA VAL A 286 -19.37 22.28 2.01
C VAL A 286 -20.60 22.96 2.58
N GLU A 287 -21.31 22.26 3.47
CA GLU A 287 -22.46 22.83 4.17
C GLU A 287 -22.05 24.08 4.97
N ALA A 288 -22.96 25.05 5.03
CA ALA A 288 -22.73 26.30 5.75
C ALA A 288 -22.41 26.04 7.22
N VAL A 289 -21.45 26.79 7.75
CA VAL A 289 -20.92 26.70 9.13
C VAL A 289 -22.03 26.67 10.20
N LEU A 290 -23.13 27.43 9.99
CA LEU A 290 -24.28 27.52 10.89
C LEU A 290 -25.18 26.27 10.90
N ALA A 291 -25.13 25.44 9.85
CA ALA A 291 -25.86 24.18 9.78
C ALA A 291 -25.13 23.02 10.46
N ARG A 292 -23.97 23.29 11.07
CA ARG A 292 -23.05 22.28 11.59
C ARG A 292 -22.95 22.36 13.10
N SER A 293 -22.92 21.21 13.75
CA SER A 293 -22.84 21.07 15.20
C SER A 293 -22.04 19.83 15.57
N ASP A 294 -21.71 19.69 16.86
CA ASP A 294 -21.05 18.51 17.42
C ASP A 294 -19.65 18.16 16.87
N LEU A 295 -18.98 17.27 17.60
CA LEU A 295 -17.65 16.76 17.30
C LEU A 295 -17.76 15.36 16.71
N PHE A 296 -16.90 15.04 15.75
CA PHE A 296 -16.87 13.73 15.12
C PHE A 296 -15.47 13.10 15.16
N PHE A 297 -15.43 11.80 15.40
CA PHE A 297 -14.25 10.95 15.28
C PHE A 297 -14.64 9.66 14.55
N ILE A 298 -13.77 9.21 13.64
CA ILE A 298 -13.89 7.89 13.02
C ILE A 298 -12.57 7.13 13.02
N GLY A 299 -12.60 5.83 13.28
CA GLY A 299 -11.44 4.96 13.09
C GLY A 299 -11.76 3.49 13.30
N SER A 300 -10.99 2.58 12.67
CA SER A 300 -11.11 1.15 12.97
C SER A 300 -10.47 0.86 14.33
N PHE A 301 -11.22 0.23 15.23
CA PHE A 301 -10.78 -0.03 16.60
C PHE A 301 -9.94 -1.31 16.76
N ASN A 302 -9.71 -2.04 15.67
CA ASN A 302 -8.62 -3.02 15.59
C ASN A 302 -7.24 -2.34 15.59
N HIS A 303 -7.18 -1.02 15.42
CA HIS A 303 -5.96 -0.24 15.61
C HIS A 303 -5.94 0.39 17.01
N PRO A 304 -5.06 -0.07 17.92
CA PRO A 304 -4.97 0.44 19.30
C PRO A 304 -4.86 1.97 19.43
N PRO A 305 -4.15 2.72 18.55
CA PRO A 305 -4.11 4.17 18.64
C PRO A 305 -5.48 4.87 18.59
N ASN A 306 -6.48 4.27 17.95
CA ASN A 306 -7.82 4.85 17.89
C ASN A 306 -8.57 4.70 19.22
N VAL A 307 -8.36 3.58 19.93
CA VAL A 307 -8.91 3.36 21.27
C VAL A 307 -8.30 4.38 22.24
N ASP A 308 -6.96 4.50 22.20
CA ASP A 308 -6.20 5.45 23.01
C ASP A 308 -6.69 6.90 22.83
N ALA A 309 -6.82 7.34 21.58
CA ALA A 309 -7.26 8.70 21.25
C ALA A 309 -8.67 9.01 21.77
N VAL A 310 -9.61 8.05 21.69
CA VAL A 310 -10.96 8.25 22.23
C VAL A 310 -10.92 8.41 23.76
N PHE A 311 -10.16 7.59 24.47
CA PHE A 311 -10.04 7.71 25.93
C PHE A 311 -9.34 8.99 26.34
N TYR A 312 -8.25 9.36 25.67
CA TYR A 312 -7.54 10.62 25.90
C TYR A 312 -8.47 11.82 25.69
N PHE A 313 -9.21 11.84 24.58
CA PHE A 313 -10.18 12.89 24.29
C PHE A 313 -11.24 12.99 25.38
N VAL A 314 -11.90 11.89 25.72
CA VAL A 314 -13.04 11.89 26.65
C VAL A 314 -12.61 12.23 28.08
N ARG A 315 -11.41 11.83 28.50
CA ARG A 315 -10.95 12.01 29.89
C ARG A 315 -10.27 13.35 30.13
N GLU A 316 -9.50 13.85 29.16
CA GLU A 316 -8.59 14.97 29.39
C GLU A 316 -8.98 16.23 28.59
N ILE A 317 -9.59 16.08 27.41
CA ILE A 317 -9.88 17.20 26.49
C ILE A 317 -11.35 17.63 26.57
N PHE A 318 -12.27 16.66 26.45
CA PHE A 318 -13.69 16.91 26.35
C PHE A 318 -14.28 17.65 27.57
N PRO A 319 -13.85 17.39 28.83
CA PRO A 319 -14.30 18.18 29.97
C PRO A 319 -14.00 19.68 29.83
N LEU A 320 -12.80 20.03 29.34
CA LEU A 320 -12.39 21.42 29.12
C LEU A 320 -13.25 22.11 28.04
N ILE A 321 -13.62 21.37 26.98
CA ILE A 321 -14.52 21.88 25.95
C ILE A 321 -15.92 22.14 26.53
N LEU A 322 -16.43 21.24 27.38
CA LEU A 322 -17.76 21.35 27.98
C LEU A 322 -17.91 22.56 28.92
N GLU A 323 -16.81 23.07 29.49
CA GLU A 323 -16.83 24.31 30.29
C GLU A 323 -17.23 25.55 29.46
N ARG A 324 -16.96 25.52 28.15
CA ARG A 324 -17.17 26.69 27.25
C ARG A 324 -18.22 26.44 26.18
N VAL A 325 -18.43 25.19 25.77
CA VAL A 325 -19.43 24.76 24.79
C VAL A 325 -20.27 23.66 25.44
N PRO A 326 -21.11 24.01 26.44
CA PRO A 326 -21.75 23.01 27.30
C PRO A 326 -22.65 22.07 26.53
N ASP A 327 -23.19 22.50 25.37
CA ASP A 327 -24.14 21.72 24.60
C ASP A 327 -23.58 20.73 23.58
N VAL A 328 -22.26 20.74 23.38
CA VAL A 328 -21.62 19.93 22.35
C VAL A 328 -21.74 18.43 22.62
N ARG A 329 -21.96 17.64 21.57
CA ARG A 329 -21.91 16.17 21.63
C ARG A 329 -20.69 15.65 20.87
N PHE A 330 -20.21 14.49 21.27
CA PHE A 330 -19.11 13.79 20.63
C PHE A 330 -19.61 12.47 20.03
N HIS A 331 -19.52 12.34 18.71
CA HIS A 331 -19.95 11.15 17.96
C HIS A 331 -18.74 10.34 17.51
N ILE A 332 -18.77 9.03 17.78
CA ILE A 332 -17.64 8.13 17.56
C ILE A 332 -18.09 7.00 16.63
N ALA A 333 -17.56 6.95 15.41
CA ALA A 333 -17.84 5.89 14.45
C ALA A 333 -16.62 4.97 14.24
N GLY A 334 -16.86 3.73 13.84
CA GLY A 334 -15.78 2.79 13.54
C GLY A 334 -16.16 1.32 13.68
N SER A 335 -15.56 0.47 12.84
CA SER A 335 -15.67 -0.98 12.98
C SER A 335 -14.92 -1.48 14.22
N ASP A 336 -15.32 -2.66 14.72
CA ASP A 336 -14.62 -3.40 15.78
C ASP A 336 -14.52 -2.65 17.12
N MET A 337 -15.43 -1.69 17.35
CA MET A 337 -15.44 -0.88 18.57
C MET A 337 -15.48 -1.77 19.82
N PRO A 338 -14.55 -1.64 20.77
CA PRO A 338 -14.56 -2.48 21.97
C PRO A 338 -15.67 -2.06 22.93
N TYR A 339 -16.05 -2.96 23.83
CA TYR A 339 -17.02 -2.67 24.88
C TYR A 339 -16.62 -1.46 25.72
N SER A 340 -15.32 -1.32 26.00
CA SER A 340 -14.78 -0.20 26.78
C SER A 340 -15.08 1.17 26.16
N VAL A 341 -15.08 1.29 24.82
CA VAL A 341 -15.47 2.52 24.11
C VAL A 341 -16.99 2.66 24.04
N ARG A 342 -17.73 1.58 23.80
CA ARG A 342 -19.20 1.61 23.82
C ARG A 342 -19.76 2.04 25.18
N ALA A 343 -19.10 1.65 26.27
CA ALA A 343 -19.50 1.98 27.63
C ALA A 343 -19.34 3.48 27.97
N LEU A 344 -18.66 4.27 27.12
CA LEU A 344 -18.58 5.73 27.26
C LEU A 344 -19.89 6.45 26.90
N LYS A 345 -20.90 5.72 26.42
CA LYS A 345 -22.20 6.28 26.02
C LYS A 345 -22.81 7.11 27.14
N SER A 346 -23.19 8.35 26.82
CA SER A 346 -23.84 9.28 27.73
C SER A 346 -24.77 10.23 26.94
N LYS A 347 -25.35 11.25 27.59
CA LYS A 347 -26.11 12.30 26.89
C LYS A 347 -25.25 13.14 25.92
N ARG A 348 -23.92 13.17 26.15
CA ARG A 348 -22.95 14.00 25.42
C ARG A 348 -21.99 13.17 24.56
N ILE A 349 -21.91 11.85 24.75
CA ILE A 349 -21.00 10.96 24.03
C ILE A 349 -21.80 9.85 23.38
N ASN A 350 -21.67 9.72 22.07
CA ASN A 350 -22.43 8.81 21.23
C ASN A 350 -21.48 7.85 20.49
N PRO A 351 -21.18 6.68 21.07
CA PRO A 351 -20.49 5.61 20.36
C PRO A 351 -21.46 4.95 19.38
N LEU A 352 -21.31 5.28 18.09
CA LEU A 352 -22.17 4.81 17.00
C LEU A 352 -21.83 3.39 16.55
N GLY A 353 -20.57 2.97 16.74
CA GLY A 353 -20.06 1.72 16.18
C GLY A 353 -19.87 1.79 14.66
N TYR A 354 -20.08 0.67 13.97
CA TYR A 354 -19.98 0.63 12.51
C TYR A 354 -21.15 1.40 11.88
N VAL A 355 -20.82 2.34 10.99
CA VAL A 355 -21.78 3.15 10.24
C VAL A 355 -21.57 2.87 8.76
N ARG A 356 -22.63 2.44 8.06
CA ARG A 356 -22.54 2.08 6.63
C ARG A 356 -22.25 3.28 5.73
N ASP A 357 -22.91 4.41 6.00
CA ASP A 357 -22.66 5.67 5.30
C ASP A 357 -22.29 6.76 6.31
N VAL A 358 -21.03 7.17 6.24
CA VAL A 358 -20.43 8.16 7.13
C VAL A 358 -20.56 9.59 6.59
N THR A 359 -21.02 9.75 5.35
CA THR A 359 -21.17 11.04 4.66
C THR A 359 -21.98 12.05 5.48
N PRO A 360 -23.14 11.68 6.07
CA PRO A 360 -23.93 12.64 6.84
C PRO A 360 -23.24 13.14 8.11
N TRP A 361 -22.31 12.36 8.67
CA TRP A 361 -21.54 12.74 9.86
C TRP A 361 -20.45 13.75 9.49
N PHE A 362 -19.74 13.51 8.39
CA PHE A 362 -18.77 14.47 7.87
C PHE A 362 -19.39 15.77 7.38
N GLN A 363 -20.64 15.76 6.88
CA GLN A 363 -21.32 16.96 6.41
C GLN A 363 -21.94 17.81 7.54
N ARG A 364 -22.34 17.18 8.66
CA ARG A 364 -23.03 17.88 9.76
C ARG A 364 -22.12 18.23 10.93
N ALA A 365 -21.04 17.47 11.15
CA ALA A 365 -20.15 17.73 12.27
C ALA A 365 -19.51 19.12 12.17
N ARG A 366 -19.37 19.83 13.28
CA ARG A 366 -18.72 21.14 13.32
C ARG A 366 -17.20 21.00 13.28
N VAL A 367 -16.65 20.06 14.03
CA VAL A 367 -15.20 19.82 14.08
C VAL A 367 -14.92 18.32 14.05
N PHE A 368 -13.94 17.92 13.25
CA PHE A 368 -13.35 16.59 13.35
C PHE A 368 -12.19 16.62 14.32
N VAL A 369 -12.18 15.69 15.27
CA VAL A 369 -11.11 15.59 16.27
C VAL A 369 -10.29 14.33 16.02
N ALA A 370 -8.96 14.45 15.99
CA ALA A 370 -8.04 13.33 15.87
C ALA A 370 -6.87 13.46 16.87
N PRO A 371 -7.12 13.24 18.18
CA PRO A 371 -6.13 13.42 19.25
C PRO A 371 -5.24 12.18 19.40
N LEU A 372 -4.52 11.81 18.34
CA LEU A 372 -3.66 10.63 18.32
C LEU A 372 -2.37 10.91 19.10
N ARG A 373 -2.08 10.13 20.15
CA ARG A 373 -0.81 10.26 20.89
C ARG A 373 0.33 9.44 20.30
N HIS A 374 -0.01 8.44 19.49
CA HIS A 374 0.94 7.57 18.80
C HIS A 374 0.38 7.02 17.49
N GLY A 375 1.26 6.51 16.63
CA GLY A 375 0.90 5.99 15.30
C GLY A 375 1.99 6.25 14.26
N ALA A 376 1.75 5.82 13.02
CA ALA A 376 2.62 6.11 11.87
C ALA A 376 1.80 6.15 10.57
N GLY A 377 2.41 6.68 9.52
CA GLY A 377 1.83 6.73 8.17
C GLY A 377 0.79 7.84 8.00
N MET A 378 0.17 7.93 6.83
CA MET A 378 -0.83 8.96 6.54
C MET A 378 -2.22 8.57 7.08
N LYS A 379 -2.88 9.49 7.80
CA LYS A 379 -4.13 9.18 8.50
C LYS A 379 -5.32 9.44 7.57
N GLY A 380 -5.81 8.38 6.92
CA GLY A 380 -6.94 8.48 5.99
C GLY A 380 -8.18 9.18 6.57
N LYS A 381 -8.43 9.09 7.88
CA LYS A 381 -9.53 9.80 8.56
C LYS A 381 -9.38 11.33 8.57
N VAL A 382 -8.15 11.83 8.69
CA VAL A 382 -7.85 13.27 8.63
C VAL A 382 -8.05 13.75 7.19
N GLY A 383 -7.44 13.07 6.21
CA GLY A 383 -7.66 13.39 4.79
C GLY A 383 -9.12 13.31 4.37
N GLN A 384 -9.87 12.32 4.84
CA GLN A 384 -11.31 12.23 4.57
C GLN A 384 -12.07 13.44 5.13
N SER A 385 -11.77 13.86 6.37
CA SER A 385 -12.39 15.07 6.95
C SER A 385 -12.12 16.32 6.13
N LEU A 386 -10.85 16.55 5.77
CA LEU A 386 -10.45 17.70 4.98
C LEU A 386 -11.09 17.67 3.59
N ALA A 387 -11.23 16.49 2.98
CA ALA A 387 -11.89 16.34 1.68
C ALA A 387 -13.39 16.70 1.72
N PHE A 388 -14.05 16.54 2.88
CA PHE A 388 -15.40 17.02 3.15
C PHE A 388 -15.48 18.51 3.53
N GLY A 389 -14.34 19.20 3.62
CA GLY A 389 -14.26 20.57 4.13
C GLY A 389 -14.63 20.68 5.60
N LEU A 390 -14.49 19.61 6.38
CA LEU A 390 -14.69 19.62 7.83
C LEU A 390 -13.36 19.96 8.52
N PRO A 391 -13.26 21.12 9.20
CA PRO A 391 -12.06 21.50 9.94
C PRO A 391 -11.62 20.44 10.94
N VAL A 392 -10.32 20.23 10.99
CA VAL A 392 -9.67 19.22 11.83
C VAL A 392 -8.91 19.88 12.97
N VAL A 393 -9.09 19.36 14.18
CA VAL A 393 -8.14 19.52 15.29
C VAL A 393 -7.41 18.20 15.49
N THR A 394 -6.08 18.23 15.44
CA THR A 394 -5.26 17.02 15.56
C THR A 394 -3.94 17.30 16.28
N THR A 395 -3.16 16.27 16.51
CA THR A 395 -1.78 16.34 17.03
C THR A 395 -0.79 16.28 15.87
N SER A 396 0.48 16.61 16.11
CA SER A 396 1.57 16.36 15.15
C SER A 396 1.56 14.91 14.61
N VAL A 397 1.29 13.94 15.48
CA VAL A 397 1.18 12.51 15.12
C VAL A 397 0.01 12.25 14.15
N GLY A 398 -1.12 12.93 14.33
CA GLY A 398 -2.27 12.81 13.43
C GLY A 398 -2.08 13.55 12.10
N ALA A 399 -1.30 14.62 12.09
CA ALA A 399 -0.96 15.41 10.90
C ALA A 399 0.14 14.80 10.02
N GLU A 400 0.90 13.85 10.55
CA GLU A 400 2.04 13.23 9.87
C GLU A 400 1.75 12.76 8.44
N GLY A 401 2.71 13.00 7.54
CA GLY A 401 2.70 12.52 6.16
C GLY A 401 1.79 13.30 5.22
N MET A 402 0.98 14.24 5.71
CA MET A 402 0.06 15.05 4.89
C MET A 402 0.55 16.46 4.58
N GLY A 403 1.62 16.93 5.23
CA GLY A 403 2.13 18.29 5.06
C GLY A 403 1.20 19.38 5.58
N LEU A 404 0.34 19.07 6.57
CA LEU A 404 -0.58 20.05 7.16
C LEU A 404 0.17 21.16 7.88
N VAL A 405 -0.26 22.40 7.63
CA VAL A 405 0.25 23.60 8.29
C VAL A 405 -0.77 24.11 9.31
N HIS A 406 -0.30 24.32 10.54
CA HIS A 406 -1.12 24.87 11.62
C HIS A 406 -1.72 26.23 11.25
N GLU A 407 -3.00 26.43 11.56
CA GLU A 407 -3.79 27.65 11.28
C GLU A 407 -4.06 27.94 9.80
N ILE A 408 -3.64 27.04 8.91
CA ILE A 408 -3.92 27.10 7.47
C ILE A 408 -4.83 25.93 7.07
N ASP A 409 -4.37 24.70 7.27
CA ASP A 409 -5.09 23.49 6.81
C ASP A 409 -5.84 22.80 7.95
N ALA A 410 -5.31 22.93 9.17
CA ALA A 410 -5.84 22.32 10.39
C ALA A 410 -5.36 23.09 11.63
N LEU A 411 -5.98 22.84 12.79
CA LEU A 411 -5.41 23.24 14.07
C LEU A 411 -4.64 22.06 14.67
N ILE A 412 -3.38 22.27 15.02
CA ILE A 412 -2.47 21.25 15.51
C ILE A 412 -2.11 21.63 16.95
N ALA A 413 -2.34 20.72 17.89
CA ALA A 413 -2.07 20.93 19.30
C ALA A 413 -1.53 19.64 19.94
N GLU A 414 -0.56 19.77 20.85
CA GLU A 414 0.16 18.64 21.44
C GLU A 414 -0.36 18.21 22.80
N ASP A 415 -0.99 19.12 23.55
CA ASP A 415 -1.53 18.86 24.89
C ASP A 415 -3.05 19.07 24.96
N ALA A 416 -3.65 18.61 26.07
CA ALA A 416 -5.10 18.58 26.21
C ALA A 416 -5.73 19.98 26.25
N GLY A 417 -5.05 20.95 26.87
CA GLY A 417 -5.52 22.33 26.99
C GLY A 417 -5.49 23.05 25.64
N GLY A 418 -4.36 22.98 24.94
CA GLY A 418 -4.23 23.53 23.60
C GLY A 418 -5.19 22.88 22.60
N PHE A 419 -5.43 21.57 22.72
CA PHE A 419 -6.40 20.87 21.87
C PHE A 419 -7.82 21.33 22.14
N ALA A 420 -8.21 21.45 23.42
CA ALA A 420 -9.53 21.96 23.80
C ALA A 420 -9.75 23.39 23.30
N GLU A 421 -8.75 24.27 23.48
CA GLU A 421 -8.81 25.66 23.00
C GLU A 421 -8.95 25.73 21.48
N ALA A 422 -8.23 24.91 20.73
CA ALA A 422 -8.37 24.82 19.29
C ALA A 422 -9.80 24.42 18.86
N VAL A 423 -10.42 23.46 19.55
CA VAL A 423 -11.82 23.10 19.31
C VAL A 423 -12.75 24.28 19.64
N ILE A 424 -12.57 24.92 20.79
CA ILE A 424 -13.39 26.06 21.23
C ILE A 424 -13.32 27.21 20.21
N ARG A 425 -12.13 27.54 19.70
CA ARG A 425 -11.93 28.56 18.66
C ARG A 425 -12.73 28.25 17.38
N LEU A 426 -12.77 27.00 16.94
CA LEU A 426 -13.57 26.60 15.77
C LEU A 426 -15.09 26.65 16.01
N TYR A 427 -15.52 26.70 17.27
CA TYR A 427 -16.92 26.92 17.65
C TYR A 427 -17.27 28.40 17.78
N SER A 428 -16.33 29.23 18.22
CA SER A 428 -16.59 30.65 18.49
C SER A 428 -16.23 31.59 17.34
N ASP A 429 -15.36 31.17 16.42
CA ASP A 429 -14.89 31.97 15.28
C ASP A 429 -15.24 31.28 13.95
N ASP A 430 -16.36 31.70 13.36
CA ASP A 430 -16.81 31.23 12.04
C ASP A 430 -15.85 31.61 10.90
N THR A 431 -15.10 32.71 11.05
CA THR A 431 -14.12 33.16 10.04
C THR A 431 -12.90 32.24 10.04
N LEU A 432 -12.39 31.91 11.23
CA LEU A 432 -11.36 30.88 11.37
C LEU A 432 -11.85 29.55 10.83
N TRP A 433 -13.07 29.13 11.19
CA TRP A 433 -13.64 27.87 10.70
C TRP A 433 -13.64 27.79 9.17
N GLN A 434 -14.12 28.84 8.49
CA GLN A 434 -14.14 28.92 7.03
C GLN A 434 -12.73 28.88 6.43
N ARG A 435 -11.79 29.65 7.01
CA ARG A 435 -10.40 29.66 6.55
C ARG A 435 -9.76 28.28 6.62
N ILE A 436 -9.90 27.58 7.76
CA ILE A 436 -9.36 26.22 7.95
C ILE A 436 -10.05 25.21 7.01
N SER A 437 -11.38 25.32 6.85
CA SER A 437 -12.13 24.48 5.91
C SER A 437 -11.62 24.63 4.47
N CYS A 438 -11.46 25.87 4.00
CA CYS A 438 -10.94 26.17 2.67
C CYS A 438 -9.50 25.69 2.49
N GLY A 439 -8.59 26.02 3.41
CA GLY A 439 -7.19 25.60 3.35
C GLY A 439 -7.05 24.08 3.30
N GLY A 440 -7.77 23.38 4.18
CA GLY A 440 -7.85 21.92 4.19
C GLY A 440 -8.33 21.35 2.85
N GLN A 441 -9.42 21.88 2.28
CA GLN A 441 -9.90 21.41 0.97
C GLN A 441 -8.92 21.69 -0.16
N ASP A 442 -8.27 22.86 -0.16
CA ASP A 442 -7.32 23.23 -1.19
C ASP A 442 -6.08 22.34 -1.17
N LEU A 443 -5.55 22.02 0.02
CA LEU A 443 -4.50 21.02 0.17
C LEU A 443 -4.94 19.66 -0.43
N MET A 444 -6.15 19.21 -0.10
CA MET A 444 -6.69 17.95 -0.61
C MET A 444 -6.82 17.97 -2.14
N ARG A 445 -7.31 19.06 -2.75
CA ARG A 445 -7.40 19.23 -4.21
C ARG A 445 -6.03 19.22 -4.87
N GLN A 446 -5.05 19.86 -4.26
CA GLN A 446 -3.73 20.07 -4.88
C GLN A 446 -2.85 18.81 -4.80
N HIS A 447 -2.96 18.02 -3.72
CA HIS A 447 -2.00 16.94 -3.43
C HIS A 447 -2.61 15.54 -3.31
N PHE A 448 -3.90 15.43 -2.96
CA PHE A 448 -4.51 14.15 -2.56
C PHE A 448 -5.75 13.76 -3.37
N SER A 449 -6.18 14.60 -4.32
CA SER A 449 -7.28 14.27 -5.23
C SER A 449 -6.85 13.22 -6.25
N LYS A 450 -7.83 12.58 -6.91
CA LYS A 450 -7.56 11.65 -8.00
C LYS A 450 -6.75 12.31 -9.11
N GLU A 451 -7.07 13.56 -9.46
CA GLU A 451 -6.37 14.33 -10.49
C GLU A 451 -4.94 14.67 -10.06
N ALA A 452 -4.75 15.09 -8.81
CA ALA A 452 -3.43 15.39 -8.26
C ALA A 452 -2.52 14.16 -8.25
N VAL A 453 -3.01 13.05 -7.74
CA VAL A 453 -2.25 11.80 -7.68
C VAL A 453 -2.07 11.20 -9.08
N GLY A 454 -3.03 11.36 -9.98
CA GLY A 454 -2.91 11.00 -11.39
C GLY A 454 -1.71 11.66 -12.07
N ARG A 455 -1.50 12.96 -11.85
CA ARG A 455 -0.32 13.70 -12.38
C ARG A 455 1.02 13.10 -11.91
N VAL A 456 1.06 12.56 -10.69
CA VAL A 456 2.25 11.90 -10.13
C VAL A 456 2.38 10.45 -10.63
N LEU A 457 1.27 9.74 -10.79
CA LEU A 457 1.25 8.34 -11.21
C LEU A 457 1.68 8.17 -12.68
N THR A 458 1.27 9.07 -13.58
CA THR A 458 1.57 8.92 -15.02
C THR A 458 3.07 8.81 -15.31
N PRO A 459 3.96 9.69 -14.79
CA PRO A 459 5.40 9.51 -14.92
C PRO A 459 5.91 8.22 -14.26
N VAL A 460 5.37 7.85 -13.10
CA VAL A 460 5.74 6.61 -12.40
C VAL A 460 5.49 5.39 -13.29
N LEU A 461 4.40 5.36 -14.06
CA LEU A 461 4.08 4.27 -14.98
C LEU A 461 4.90 4.31 -16.28
N CYS A 462 5.21 5.51 -16.80
CA CYS A 462 5.79 5.68 -18.14
C CYS A 462 7.33 5.81 -18.16
N SER A 463 7.98 6.01 -17.01
CA SER A 463 9.44 6.21 -16.98
C SER A 463 10.19 4.93 -17.36
N ASN A 464 10.78 4.92 -18.54
CA ASN A 464 11.82 3.97 -18.95
C ASN A 464 13.18 4.65 -18.75
N HIS A 465 13.83 4.43 -17.61
CA HIS A 465 15.22 4.84 -17.40
C HIS A 465 16.10 3.63 -17.17
#